data_AF-A0A183KFQ1-F1
#
_entry.id   AF-A0A183KFQ1-F1
#
_cell.length_a   1.000
_cell.length_b   1.000
_cell.length_c   1.000
_cell.angle_alpha   90.00
_cell.angle_beta   90.00
_cell.angle_gamma   90.00
#
_symmetry.space_group_name_H-M   'P 1'
#
loop_
_entity.id
_entity.type
_entity.pdbx_description
1 polymer ?
#
loop_
_entity_poly.entity_id
_entity_poly.type
_entity_poly.pdbx_seq_one_letter_code
_entity_poly.pdbx_strand_id
1 'polypeptide(L)'
;MKARIGKARTAYLKLKNIWNSKQLSTNIKVRVLNTNVNTVLLYVTETWRTTKAIIQKIQVFTNSCLCKILRIHWPNTISNNQLWERTNQIPVEEEIRKKRWKWIGHTLRKALELRHKAGLRMESSRPKEKRNTKEHITPGNGNKHEKNEQELDRTRKEGP
;
A
#
# COMPACT_ATOMS: atom_id res chain seq x y z
N MET A 1 -18.53 -12.56 17.82
CA MET A 1 -19.39 -11.67 16.99
C MET A 1 -20.46 -10.93 17.81
N LYS A 2 -21.27 -11.62 18.62
CA LYS A 2 -22.35 -11.01 19.43
C LYS A 2 -21.86 -9.83 20.29
N ALA A 3 -20.73 -9.98 20.99
CA ALA A 3 -20.12 -8.90 21.77
C ALA A 3 -19.72 -7.66 20.94
N ARG A 4 -19.28 -7.86 19.68
CA ARG A 4 -18.90 -6.73 18.79
C ARG A 4 -20.12 -5.96 18.31
N ILE A 5 -21.17 -6.68 17.90
CA ILE A 5 -22.45 -6.06 17.55
C ILE A 5 -23.00 -5.30 18.78
N GLY A 6 -22.86 -5.86 19.99
CA GLY A 6 -23.17 -5.16 21.24
C GLY A 6 -22.41 -3.85 21.39
N LYS A 7 -21.07 -3.87 21.27
CA LYS A 7 -20.23 -2.65 21.34
C LYS A 7 -20.59 -1.62 20.26
N ALA A 8 -20.81 -2.07 19.02
CA ALA A 8 -21.22 -1.22 17.91
C ALA A 8 -22.61 -0.59 18.15
N ARG A 9 -23.55 -1.35 18.72
CA ARG A 9 -24.85 -0.83 19.16
C ARG A 9 -24.70 0.23 20.24
N THR A 10 -23.88 -0.02 21.25
CA THR A 10 -23.62 0.97 22.31
C THR A 10 -23.01 2.24 21.73
N ALA A 11 -22.03 2.14 20.83
CA ALA A 11 -21.44 3.29 20.15
C ALA A 11 -22.48 4.05 19.32
N TYR A 12 -23.34 3.36 18.58
CA TYR A 12 -24.43 3.97 17.82
C TYR A 12 -25.42 4.71 18.74
N LEU A 13 -25.81 4.10 19.86
CA LEU A 13 -26.74 4.69 20.81
C LEU A 13 -26.17 5.91 21.53
N LYS A 14 -24.85 5.95 21.80
CA LYS A 14 -24.18 7.14 22.32
C LYS A 14 -24.34 8.34 21.39
N LEU A 15 -24.42 8.11 20.09
CA LEU A 15 -24.61 9.15 19.06
C LEU A 15 -26.08 9.43 18.73
N LYS A 16 -27.05 9.02 19.58
CA LYS A 16 -28.50 9.17 19.34
C LYS A 16 -28.92 10.59 18.94
N ASN A 17 -28.31 11.62 19.53
CA ASN A 17 -28.64 13.01 19.27
C ASN A 17 -28.28 13.42 17.83
N ILE A 18 -27.20 12.88 17.28
CA ILE A 18 -26.75 13.11 15.91
C ILE A 18 -27.76 12.53 14.91
N TRP A 19 -28.24 11.32 15.17
CA TRP A 19 -29.21 10.65 14.30
C TRP A 19 -30.56 11.40 14.26
N ASN A 20 -31.00 11.88 15.42
CA ASN A 20 -32.27 12.59 15.57
C ASN A 20 -32.22 14.05 15.07
N SER A 21 -31.04 14.67 15.01
CA SER A 21 -30.88 16.06 14.57
C SER A 21 -31.42 16.30 13.15
N LYS A 22 -32.19 17.38 12.97
CA LYS A 22 -32.66 17.84 11.64
C LYS A 22 -31.62 18.70 10.92
N GLN A 23 -30.70 19.32 11.65
CA GLN A 23 -29.69 20.24 11.09
C GLN A 23 -28.60 19.52 10.30
N LEU A 24 -28.32 18.25 10.66
CA LEU A 24 -27.29 17.46 9.99
C LEU A 24 -27.87 16.77 8.76
N SER A 25 -27.22 16.97 7.62
CA SER A 25 -27.57 16.27 6.38
C SER A 25 -27.34 14.76 6.51
N THR A 26 -28.12 14.00 5.74
CA THR A 26 -28.01 12.54 5.67
C THR A 26 -26.59 12.08 5.34
N ASN A 27 -25.91 12.76 4.41
CA ASN A 27 -24.54 12.41 4.00
C ASN A 27 -23.54 12.53 5.16
N ILE A 28 -23.66 13.57 5.99
CA ILE A 28 -22.79 13.72 7.18
C ILE A 28 -23.06 12.59 8.18
N LYS A 29 -24.33 12.25 8.43
CA LYS A 29 -24.69 11.14 9.33
C LYS A 29 -24.15 9.80 8.82
N VAL A 30 -24.25 9.52 7.52
CA VAL A 30 -23.71 8.31 6.92
C VAL A 30 -22.18 8.26 7.07
N ARG A 31 -21.47 9.39 6.87
CA ARG A 31 -20.02 9.46 7.14
C ARG A 31 -19.67 9.20 8.60
N VAL A 32 -20.43 9.76 9.55
CA VAL A 32 -20.24 9.51 10.99
C VAL A 32 -20.47 8.03 11.34
N LEU A 33 -21.48 7.38 10.72
CA LEU A 33 -21.72 5.95 10.87
C LEU A 33 -20.52 5.14 10.36
N ASN A 34 -20.00 5.48 9.18
CA ASN A 34 -18.85 4.80 8.58
C ASN A 34 -17.58 4.93 9.44
N THR A 35 -17.32 6.12 10.01
CA THR A 35 -16.12 6.35 10.81
C THR A 35 -16.20 5.73 12.21
N ASN A 36 -17.36 5.70 12.85
CA ASN A 36 -17.47 5.24 14.25
C ASN A 36 -17.98 3.81 14.38
N VAL A 37 -19.01 3.44 13.62
CA VAL A 37 -19.69 2.14 13.77
C VAL A 37 -19.03 1.10 12.87
N ASN A 38 -18.74 1.43 11.61
CA ASN A 38 -18.08 0.47 10.72
C ASN A 38 -16.64 0.20 11.15
N THR A 39 -15.92 1.15 11.73
CA THR A 39 -14.58 0.89 12.29
C THR A 39 -14.63 -0.10 13.44
N VAL A 40 -15.49 0.10 14.44
CA VAL A 40 -15.67 -0.85 15.57
C VAL A 40 -16.09 -2.24 15.08
N LEU A 41 -16.94 -2.29 14.05
CA LEU A 41 -17.47 -3.54 13.52
C LEU A 41 -16.46 -4.29 12.65
N LEU A 42 -15.65 -3.56 11.86
CA LEU A 42 -14.74 -4.11 10.86
C LEU A 42 -13.27 -4.17 11.28
N TYR A 43 -12.85 -3.54 12.38
CA TYR A 43 -11.45 -3.46 12.81
C TYR A 43 -10.75 -4.83 12.83
N VAL A 44 -11.40 -5.86 13.37
CA VAL A 44 -10.83 -7.22 13.49
C VAL A 44 -11.30 -8.15 12.37
N THR A 45 -11.92 -7.64 11.30
CA THR A 45 -12.38 -8.48 10.17
C THR A 45 -11.30 -8.69 9.11
N GLU A 46 -10.25 -7.86 9.15
CA GLU A 46 -9.10 -7.92 8.25
C GLU A 46 -8.29 -9.21 8.47
N THR A 47 -8.15 -9.65 9.73
CA THR A 47 -7.31 -10.79 10.13
C THR A 47 -8.09 -12.05 10.51
N TRP A 48 -9.42 -12.02 10.56
CA TRP A 48 -10.24 -13.15 11.02
C TRP A 48 -11.04 -13.81 9.91
N ARG A 49 -11.32 -15.12 10.05
CA ARG A 49 -12.23 -15.86 9.18
C ARG A 49 -13.66 -15.32 9.30
N THR A 50 -14.16 -14.69 8.24
CA THR A 50 -15.53 -14.18 8.15
C THR A 50 -16.41 -15.21 7.44
N THR A 51 -17.35 -15.81 8.17
CA THR A 51 -18.38 -16.67 7.56
C THR A 51 -19.48 -15.81 6.93
N LYS A 52 -20.09 -16.28 5.83
CA LYS A 52 -21.23 -15.61 5.16
C LYS A 52 -22.34 -15.21 6.14
N ALA A 53 -22.68 -16.08 7.09
CA ALA A 53 -23.67 -15.78 8.13
C ALA A 53 -23.29 -14.61 9.05
N ILE A 54 -21.99 -14.40 9.31
CA ILE A 54 -21.51 -13.27 10.12
C ILE A 54 -21.60 -11.98 9.32
N ILE A 55 -21.18 -12.02 8.05
CA ILE A 55 -21.26 -10.87 7.13
C ILE A 55 -22.72 -10.45 6.97
N GLN A 56 -23.64 -11.39 6.78
CA GLN A 56 -25.08 -11.11 6.70
C GLN A 56 -25.62 -10.44 7.97
N LYS A 57 -25.23 -10.92 9.17
CA LYS A 57 -25.64 -10.28 10.44
C LYS A 57 -25.13 -8.86 10.58
N ILE A 58 -23.91 -8.60 10.13
CA ILE A 58 -23.33 -7.26 10.07
C ILE A 58 -24.11 -6.38 9.08
N GLN A 59 -24.37 -6.89 7.87
CA GLN A 59 -25.08 -6.17 6.82
C GLN A 59 -26.49 -5.77 7.28
N VAL A 60 -27.24 -6.68 7.90
CA VAL A 60 -28.57 -6.40 8.44
C VAL A 60 -28.51 -5.29 9.50
N PHE A 61 -27.51 -5.32 10.37
CA PHE A 61 -27.31 -4.28 11.37
C PHE A 61 -27.01 -2.92 10.75
N THR A 62 -26.09 -2.87 9.77
CA THR A 62 -25.74 -1.64 9.06
C THR A 62 -26.94 -1.08 8.27
N ASN A 63 -27.67 -1.93 7.54
CA ASN A 63 -28.88 -1.52 6.81
C ASN A 63 -29.94 -0.95 7.77
N SER A 64 -30.15 -1.57 8.93
CA SER A 64 -31.06 -1.03 9.95
C SER A 64 -30.65 0.37 10.43
N CYS A 65 -29.35 0.61 10.60
CA CYS A 65 -28.83 1.94 10.97
C CYS A 65 -29.04 2.96 9.85
N LEU A 66 -28.82 2.58 8.58
CA LEU A 66 -29.02 3.45 7.42
C LEU A 66 -30.51 3.83 7.24
N CYS A 67 -31.43 2.88 7.40
CA CYS A 67 -32.87 3.16 7.33
C CYS A 67 -33.30 4.17 8.41
N LYS A 68 -32.77 4.05 9.63
CA LYS A 68 -33.03 5.02 10.71
C LYS A 68 -32.49 6.41 10.40
N ILE A 69 -31.31 6.51 9.79
CA ILE A 69 -30.72 7.80 9.38
C ILE A 69 -31.57 8.47 8.29
N LEU A 70 -32.10 7.69 7.36
CA LEU A 70 -33.01 8.16 6.31
C LEU A 70 -34.44 8.39 6.80
N ARG A 71 -34.74 8.13 8.08
CA ARG A 71 -36.09 8.22 8.68
C ARG A 71 -37.14 7.40 7.93
N ILE A 72 -36.72 6.27 7.36
CA ILE A 72 -37.64 5.32 6.74
C ILE A 72 -38.27 4.51 7.87
N HIS A 73 -39.55 4.78 8.12
CA HIS A 73 -40.37 4.01 9.04
C HIS A 73 -41.19 2.99 8.26
N TRP A 74 -41.45 1.85 8.89
CA TRP A 74 -42.47 0.92 8.42
C TRP A 74 -43.81 1.68 8.28
N PRO A 75 -44.58 1.54 7.18
CA PRO A 75 -44.58 0.47 6.17
C PRO A 75 -43.76 0.76 4.89
N ASN A 76 -43.00 1.85 4.83
CA ASN A 76 -42.25 2.22 3.63
C ASN A 76 -41.11 1.21 3.37
N THR A 77 -41.36 0.24 2.49
CA THR A 77 -40.41 -0.82 2.14
C THR A 77 -39.52 -0.36 1.00
N ILE A 78 -38.23 -0.18 1.29
CA ILE A 78 -37.22 0.21 0.31
C ILE A 78 -36.32 -1.00 0.04
N SER A 79 -36.00 -1.21 -1.24
CA SER A 79 -35.07 -2.26 -1.63
C SER A 79 -33.65 -1.94 -1.14
N ASN A 80 -32.85 -2.98 -0.84
CA ASN A 80 -31.47 -2.79 -0.39
C ASN A 80 -30.63 -2.00 -1.42
N ASN A 81 -30.89 -2.18 -2.71
CA ASN A 81 -30.17 -1.47 -3.78
C ASN A 81 -30.46 0.03 -3.76
N GLN A 82 -31.74 0.42 -3.63
CA GLN A 82 -32.14 1.82 -3.58
C GLN A 82 -31.66 2.51 -2.29
N LEU A 83 -31.55 1.76 -1.19
CA LEU A 83 -30.93 2.23 0.05
C LEU A 83 -29.45 2.58 -0.15
N TRP A 84 -28.71 1.72 -0.85
CA TRP A 84 -27.28 1.91 -1.12
C TRP A 84 -27.02 3.03 -2.11
N GLU A 85 -27.86 3.17 -3.14
CA GLU A 85 -27.79 4.26 -4.12
C GLU A 85 -27.98 5.63 -3.45
N ARG A 86 -29.02 5.78 -2.61
CA ARG A 86 -29.27 7.04 -1.88
C ARG A 86 -28.18 7.42 -0.90
N THR A 87 -27.43 6.45 -0.38
CA THR A 87 -26.40 6.68 0.64
C THR A 87 -24.98 6.62 0.08
N ASN A 88 -24.85 6.38 -1.24
CA ASN A 88 -23.58 6.09 -1.92
C ASN A 88 -22.73 5.06 -1.14
N GLN A 89 -23.40 4.05 -0.59
CA GLN A 89 -22.75 3.02 0.23
C GLN A 89 -22.49 1.75 -0.57
N ILE A 90 -21.44 1.06 -0.16
CA ILE A 90 -21.01 -0.20 -0.72
C ILE A 90 -21.40 -1.31 0.29
N PRO A 91 -21.85 -2.49 -0.16
CA PRO A 91 -22.14 -3.60 0.74
C PRO A 91 -20.92 -3.94 1.62
N VAL A 92 -21.20 -4.32 2.87
CA VAL A 92 -20.15 -4.50 3.89
C VAL A 92 -19.15 -5.60 3.50
N GLU A 93 -19.60 -6.60 2.74
CA GLU A 93 -18.74 -7.65 2.18
C GLU A 93 -17.63 -7.07 1.30
N GLU A 94 -17.99 -6.13 0.43
CA GLU A 94 -17.08 -5.50 -0.52
C GLU A 94 -16.10 -4.55 0.19
N GLU A 95 -16.56 -3.84 1.23
CA GLU A 95 -15.68 -3.06 2.12
C GLU A 95 -14.64 -3.95 2.84
N ILE A 96 -15.05 -5.12 3.34
CA ILE A 96 -14.13 -6.11 3.95
C ILE A 96 -13.12 -6.59 2.91
N ARG A 97 -13.57 -6.89 1.68
CA ARG A 97 -12.71 -7.33 0.58
C ARG A 97 -11.65 -6.29 0.25
N LYS A 98 -12.04 -5.02 0.08
CA LYS A 98 -11.12 -3.90 -0.19
C LYS A 98 -10.08 -3.73 0.92
N LYS A 99 -10.52 -3.79 2.18
CA LYS A 99 -9.62 -3.70 3.35
C LYS A 99 -8.59 -4.83 3.37
N ARG A 100 -9.01 -6.08 3.09
CA ARG A 100 -8.10 -7.22 3.00
C ARG A 100 -7.07 -7.06 1.88
N TRP A 101 -7.50 -6.67 0.68
CA TRP A 101 -6.57 -6.41 -0.42
C TRP A 101 -5.58 -5.29 -0.10
N LYS A 102 -6.03 -4.22 0.55
CA LYS A 102 -5.16 -3.14 1.01
C LYS A 102 -4.12 -3.64 2.02
N TRP A 103 -4.53 -4.49 2.96
CA TRP A 103 -3.64 -5.11 3.96
C TRP A 103 -2.62 -6.05 3.32
N ILE A 104 -3.06 -6.95 2.43
CA ILE A 104 -2.18 -7.83 1.65
C ILE A 104 -1.14 -6.99 0.88
N GLY A 105 -1.58 -5.93 0.20
CA GLY A 105 -0.68 -5.02 -0.50
C GLY A 105 0.34 -4.35 0.42
N HIS A 106 -0.04 -3.97 1.64
CA HIS A 106 0.88 -3.41 2.63
C HIS A 106 1.92 -4.44 3.09
N THR A 107 1.48 -5.66 3.40
CA THR A 107 2.37 -6.77 3.78
C THR A 107 3.37 -7.10 2.68
N LEU A 108 2.93 -7.16 1.43
CA LEU A 108 3.81 -7.43 0.28
C LEU A 108 4.85 -6.31 0.07
N ARG A 109 4.45 -5.04 0.17
CA ARG A 109 5.38 -3.90 0.08
C ARG A 109 6.41 -3.94 1.21
N LYS A 110 6.00 -4.22 2.45
CA LYS A 110 6.92 -4.35 3.59
C LYS A 110 7.88 -5.54 3.40
N ALA A 111 7.41 -6.66 2.88
CA ALA A 111 8.27 -7.80 2.55
C ALA A 111 9.30 -7.47 1.45
N LEU A 112 8.94 -6.62 0.49
CA LEU A 112 9.85 -6.13 -0.53
C LEU A 112 10.91 -5.17 0.05
N GLU A 113 10.51 -4.22 0.90
CA GLU A 113 11.44 -3.32 1.60
C GLU A 113 12.45 -4.08 2.46
N LEU A 114 12.01 -5.11 3.18
CA LEU A 114 12.89 -5.95 3.98
C LEU A 114 13.90 -6.71 3.11
N ARG A 115 13.48 -7.22 1.94
CA ARG A 115 14.39 -7.84 0.96
C ARG A 115 15.39 -6.83 0.40
N HIS A 116 14.96 -5.62 0.09
CA HIS A 116 15.85 -4.56 -0.40
C HIS A 116 16.88 -4.16 0.66
N LYS A 117 16.46 -4.00 1.92
CA LYS A 117 17.38 -3.73 3.05
C LYS A 117 18.35 -4.88 3.30
N ALA A 118 17.90 -6.13 3.18
CA ALA A 118 18.77 -7.29 3.29
C ALA A 118 19.81 -7.31 2.15
N GLY A 119 19.41 -7.03 0.90
CA GLY A 119 20.32 -6.91 -0.23
C GLY A 119 21.35 -5.80 -0.06
N LEU A 120 20.92 -4.59 0.35
CA LEU A 120 21.81 -3.47 0.64
C LEU A 120 22.80 -3.76 1.78
N ARG A 121 22.36 -4.48 2.82
CA ARG A 121 23.23 -4.92 3.91
C ARG A 121 24.26 -5.95 3.44
N MET A 122 23.88 -6.89 2.58
CA MET A 122 24.81 -7.88 2.02
C MET A 122 25.85 -7.21 1.11
N GLU A 123 25.46 -6.19 0.36
CA GLU A 123 26.34 -5.38 -0.49
C GLU A 123 27.38 -4.59 0.32
N SER A 124 26.99 -4.02 1.47
CA SER A 124 27.91 -3.26 2.35
C SER A 124 28.86 -4.13 3.15
N SER A 125 28.53 -5.41 3.36
CA SER A 125 29.38 -6.40 4.04
C SER A 125 30.27 -7.22 3.10
N ARG A 126 30.27 -6.96 1.78
CA ARG A 126 31.26 -7.57 0.88
C ARG A 126 32.67 -7.09 1.29
N PRO A 127 33.61 -7.99 1.60
CA PRO A 127 34.98 -7.57 1.88
C PRO A 127 35.54 -6.89 0.64
N LYS A 128 36.05 -5.66 0.77
CA LYS A 128 36.79 -4.99 -0.29
C LYS A 128 37.96 -5.89 -0.70
N GLU A 129 37.84 -6.52 -1.85
CA GLU A 129 38.92 -7.24 -2.50
C GLU A 129 40.10 -6.26 -2.62
N LYS A 130 41.22 -6.60 -1.96
CA LYS A 130 42.44 -5.79 -1.97
C LYS A 130 42.91 -5.69 -3.42
N ARG A 131 42.63 -4.58 -4.10
CA ARG A 131 43.40 -4.16 -5.27
C ARG A 131 44.84 -3.99 -4.80
N ASN A 132 45.68 -4.92 -5.25
CA ASN A 132 47.11 -4.93 -5.05
C ASN A 132 47.70 -3.76 -5.85
N THR A 133 47.98 -2.67 -5.15
CA THR A 133 48.86 -1.59 -5.61
C THR A 133 50.27 -2.17 -5.76
N LYS A 134 50.73 -2.37 -6.98
CA LYS A 134 52.16 -2.50 -7.28
C LYS A 134 52.66 -1.12 -7.70
N GLU A 135 53.17 -0.36 -6.74
CA GLU A 135 53.94 0.85 -7.02
C GLU A 135 55.41 0.50 -7.21
N HIS A 136 55.91 0.89 -8.39
CA HIS A 136 57.23 1.40 -8.74
C HIS A 136 58.46 1.05 -7.87
N ILE A 137 59.47 0.47 -8.53
CA ILE A 137 60.87 0.77 -8.24
C ILE A 137 61.57 1.11 -9.57
N THR A 138 62.18 2.30 -9.61
CA THR A 138 63.22 2.66 -10.58
C THR A 138 64.43 3.15 -9.79
N PRO A 139 65.65 2.79 -10.21
CA PRO A 139 66.76 3.73 -10.07
C PRO A 139 67.63 3.83 -11.35
N GLY A 140 68.06 5.07 -11.64
CA GLY A 140 69.30 5.50 -12.35
C GLY A 140 69.53 5.00 -13.77
N ASN A 141 69.32 5.80 -14.83
CA ASN A 141 70.11 6.92 -15.37
C ASN A 141 71.39 6.54 -16.17
N GLY A 142 71.49 7.11 -17.38
CA GLY A 142 72.60 7.04 -18.35
C GLY A 142 72.19 6.24 -19.60
N ASN A 143 72.16 6.76 -20.84
CA ASN A 143 72.97 7.82 -21.42
C ASN A 143 72.27 8.39 -22.69
N LYS A 144 72.41 9.69 -22.92
CA LYS A 144 72.08 10.39 -24.18
C LYS A 144 72.99 9.86 -25.28
N HIS A 145 72.45 9.61 -26.48
CA HIS A 145 73.01 10.25 -27.67
C HIS A 145 72.02 10.27 -28.83
N GLU A 146 71.89 11.48 -29.32
CA GLU A 146 71.16 12.03 -30.46
C GLU A 146 71.83 11.63 -31.77
N LYS A 147 71.05 11.17 -32.76
CA LYS A 147 71.37 11.39 -34.18
C LYS A 147 70.13 11.25 -35.06
N ASN A 148 69.64 12.40 -35.51
CA ASN A 148 68.92 12.56 -36.76
C ASN A 148 69.81 12.13 -37.93
N GLU A 149 69.20 11.57 -38.99
CA GLU A 149 69.38 12.02 -40.37
C GLU A 149 68.50 11.17 -41.31
N GLN A 150 67.45 11.80 -41.85
CA GLN A 150 66.92 11.49 -43.18
C GLN A 150 67.80 12.22 -44.19
N GLU A 151 68.53 11.47 -45.02
CA GLU A 151 68.93 11.80 -46.40
C GLU A 151 68.93 10.47 -47.16
N LEU A 152 68.12 10.29 -48.21
CA LEU A 152 68.49 10.60 -49.61
C LEU A 152 69.79 9.86 -49.98
N ASP A 153 69.85 8.91 -50.90
CA ASP A 153 69.40 9.01 -52.29
C ASP A 153 69.43 7.63 -52.97
N ARG A 154 68.47 7.46 -53.89
CA ARG A 154 68.48 6.65 -55.12
C ARG A 154 69.42 5.43 -55.26
N THR A 155 68.81 4.31 -55.62
CA THR A 155 69.01 3.66 -56.94
C THR A 155 67.82 2.72 -57.16
N ARG A 156 66.87 3.04 -58.07
CA ARG A 156 66.93 2.72 -59.51
C ARG A 156 67.13 1.20 -59.68
N LYS A 157 66.32 0.40 -60.38
CA LYS A 157 65.14 0.49 -61.26
C LYS A 157 64.88 -0.96 -61.71
N GLU A 158 63.68 -1.22 -62.24
CA GLU A 158 63.37 -2.19 -63.33
C GLU A 158 63.65 -3.68 -63.02
N GLY A 159 62.67 -4.59 -63.07
CA GLY A 159 61.78 -4.92 -64.20
C GLY A 159 62.03 -6.42 -64.53
N PRO A 160 61.18 -7.16 -65.26
CA PRO A 160 60.17 -6.76 -66.25
C PRO A 160 58.72 -7.06 -65.87
#